data_AF-A0A838UZH4-F1
#
_entry.id   AF-A0A838UZH4-F1
#
_cell.length_a   1.000
_cell.length_b   1.000
_cell.length_c   1.000
_cell.angle_alpha   90.00
_cell.angle_beta   90.00
_cell.angle_gamma   90.00
#
_symmetry.space_group_name_H-M   'P 1'
#
loop_
_entity.id
_entity.type
_entity.pdbx_description
1 polymer ?
#
loop_
_entity_poly.entity_id
_entity_poly.type
_entity_poly.pdbx_seq_one_letter_code
_entity_poly.pdbx_strand_id
1 'polypeptide(L)'
;MAALSDAHPRARRQPMRHFVVRLLRVSLFYKVLIANSLLVTLGAFAGTAITLRFERHYETAGAWLAVPFTIVGVALTITLNTLLLHTAMRPLRDLQGTVEALEGGDFAARVPASPLADQNLASISETLNEMLDHVQRYQERVEDLSASVIRAQEDERARIARELHDQIGQALTLLLVRLKIIEAQPNATTVRDELRDLRAAVADTIDQVRRLALALRPPALDQLGLIPALRTLARDFADQTRITVTTDLPEGPLA
;
A
#
# COMPACT_ATOMS: atom_id res chain seq x y z
N MET A 1 -21.34 -4.09 56.64
CA MET A 1 -22.36 -3.09 57.01
C MET A 1 -21.82 -1.71 56.70
N ALA A 2 -22.57 -0.92 55.91
CA ALA A 2 -22.37 0.51 55.57
C ALA A 2 -21.09 0.83 54.76
N ALA A 3 -21.09 1.62 53.69
CA ALA A 3 -22.09 2.52 53.13
C ALA A 3 -21.90 2.66 51.61
N LEU A 4 -23.05 2.79 50.93
CA LEU A 4 -23.18 3.26 49.56
C LEU A 4 -22.62 4.69 49.44
N SER A 5 -21.75 4.94 48.47
CA SER A 5 -21.52 6.29 47.94
C SER A 5 -21.59 6.22 46.42
N ASP A 6 -22.83 6.17 45.96
CA ASP A 6 -23.25 6.24 44.57
C ASP A 6 -23.00 7.67 44.07
N ALA A 7 -21.98 7.85 43.22
CA ALA A 7 -21.68 9.10 42.55
C ALA A 7 -21.84 8.91 41.04
N HIS A 8 -23.09 8.90 40.60
CA HIS A 8 -23.47 9.05 39.20
C HIS A 8 -22.89 10.35 38.60
N PRO A 9 -22.07 10.30 37.52
CA PRO A 9 -21.79 11.49 36.74
C PRO A 9 -23.05 11.84 35.93
N ARG A 10 -23.66 12.97 36.32
CA ARG A 10 -24.83 13.59 35.67
C ARG A 10 -24.61 13.71 34.16
N ALA A 11 -25.33 12.92 33.38
CA ALA A 11 -25.56 13.13 31.95
C ALA A 11 -26.31 14.47 31.75
N ARG A 12 -25.56 15.56 31.62
CA ARG A 12 -26.11 16.91 31.47
C ARG A 12 -25.99 17.36 30.01
N ARG A 13 -27.14 17.28 29.32
CA ARG A 13 -27.54 18.08 28.13
C ARG A 13 -26.67 17.96 26.86
N GLN A 14 -27.08 17.11 25.91
CA GLN A 14 -26.85 17.34 24.47
C GLN A 14 -28.12 17.12 23.60
N PRO A 15 -29.27 17.77 23.88
CA PRO A 15 -30.41 17.72 22.96
C PRO A 15 -30.10 18.38 21.60
N MET A 16 -29.22 19.40 21.56
CA MET A 16 -28.84 20.06 20.31
C MET A 16 -28.05 19.15 19.38
N ARG A 17 -27.22 18.24 19.90
CA ARG A 17 -26.38 17.37 19.06
C ARG A 17 -27.23 16.32 18.33
N HIS A 18 -28.27 15.82 18.98
CA HIS A 18 -29.23 14.91 18.35
C HIS A 18 -30.07 15.60 17.28
N PHE A 19 -30.46 16.86 17.49
CA PHE A 19 -31.20 17.66 16.52
C PHE A 19 -30.33 18.00 15.30
N VAL A 20 -29.06 18.37 15.52
CA VAL A 20 -28.07 18.61 14.46
C VAL A 20 -27.80 17.32 13.67
N VAL A 21 -27.62 16.17 14.33
CA VAL A 21 -27.43 14.88 13.64
C VAL A 21 -28.67 14.45 12.85
N ARG A 22 -29.89 14.75 13.35
CA ARG A 22 -31.13 14.48 12.62
C ARG A 22 -31.34 15.42 11.42
N LEU A 23 -30.92 16.68 11.55
CA LEU A 23 -30.90 17.65 10.46
C LEU A 23 -29.80 17.34 9.42
N LEU A 24 -28.72 16.68 9.85
CA LEU A 24 -27.63 16.23 8.98
C LEU A 24 -28.00 15.05 8.08
N ARG A 25 -29.02 14.24 8.44
CA ARG A 25 -29.57 13.17 7.59
C ARG A 25 -30.40 13.65 6.41
N VAL A 26 -30.77 14.93 6.38
CA VAL A 26 -31.59 15.46 5.30
C VAL A 26 -30.70 15.74 4.08
N SER A 27 -31.16 15.40 2.88
CA SER A 27 -30.44 15.68 1.63
C SER A 27 -30.01 17.15 1.59
N LEU A 28 -28.84 17.40 1.02
CA LEU A 28 -28.27 18.73 0.85
C LEU A 28 -29.29 19.74 0.31
N PHE A 29 -30.14 19.31 -0.61
CA PHE A 29 -31.22 20.11 -1.18
C PHE A 29 -32.10 20.76 -0.10
N TYR A 30 -32.53 19.99 0.89
CA TYR A 30 -33.38 20.51 1.97
C TYR A 30 -32.61 21.38 2.95
N LYS A 31 -31.32 21.14 3.17
CA LYS A 31 -30.47 22.03 3.98
C LYS A 31 -30.39 23.41 3.33
N VAL A 32 -30.19 23.46 2.01
CA VAL A 32 -30.18 24.69 1.22
C VAL A 32 -31.56 25.35 1.20
N LEU A 33 -32.62 24.57 0.98
CA LEU A 33 -34.00 25.06 0.94
C LEU A 33 -34.39 25.72 2.27
N ILE A 34 -34.14 25.06 3.40
CA ILE A 34 -34.45 25.59 4.74
C ILE A 34 -33.66 26.88 4.99
N ALA A 35 -32.36 26.90 4.68
CA ALA A 35 -31.54 28.09 4.88
C ALA A 35 -32.02 29.29 4.04
N ASN A 36 -32.34 29.06 2.77
CA ASN A 36 -32.84 30.10 1.86
C ASN A 36 -34.24 30.57 2.25
N SER A 37 -35.16 29.66 2.60
CA SER A 37 -36.50 30.02 3.07
C SER A 37 -36.44 30.84 4.36
N LEU A 38 -35.56 30.49 5.30
CA LEU A 38 -35.40 31.22 6.56
C LEU A 38 -34.83 32.61 6.32
N LEU A 39 -33.86 32.75 5.41
CA LEU A 39 -33.29 34.03 5.02
C LEU A 39 -34.32 34.95 4.35
N VAL A 40 -35.08 34.43 3.38
CA VAL A 40 -36.13 35.20 2.68
C VAL A 40 -37.20 35.65 3.67
N THR A 41 -37.64 34.78 4.56
CA THR A 41 -38.66 35.10 5.58
C THR A 41 -38.17 36.17 6.54
N LEU A 42 -36.93 36.04 7.04
CA LEU A 42 -36.33 37.02 7.95
C LEU A 42 -36.09 38.37 7.26
N GLY A 43 -35.63 38.34 6.01
CA GLY A 43 -35.43 39.53 5.18
C GLY A 43 -36.73 40.29 4.90
N ALA A 44 -37.81 39.57 4.56
CA ALA A 44 -39.14 40.16 4.34
C ALA A 44 -39.71 40.79 5.62
N PHE A 45 -39.57 40.11 6.77
CA PHE A 45 -40.02 40.63 8.06
C PHE A 45 -39.22 41.88 8.49
N ALA A 46 -37.89 41.83 8.36
CA ALA A 46 -37.02 42.96 8.65
C ALA A 46 -37.32 44.16 7.74
N GLY A 47 -37.47 43.93 6.43
CA GLY A 47 -37.83 44.97 5.47
C GLY A 47 -39.16 45.63 5.82
N THR A 48 -40.19 44.83 6.10
CA THR A 48 -41.51 45.34 6.49
C THR A 48 -41.47 46.13 7.80
N ALA A 49 -40.73 45.65 8.80
CA ALA A 49 -40.59 46.34 10.09
C ALA A 49 -39.86 47.69 9.96
N ILE A 50 -38.86 47.77 9.08
CA ILE A 50 -38.14 49.02 8.77
C ILE A 50 -39.08 50.02 8.09
N THR A 51 -39.82 49.59 7.07
CA THR A 51 -40.81 50.43 6.38
C THR A 51 -41.81 51.03 7.37
N LEU A 52 -42.46 50.20 8.19
CA LEU A 52 -43.48 50.64 9.15
C LEU A 52 -42.93 51.58 10.26
N ARG A 53 -41.66 51.44 10.64
CA ARG A 53 -41.04 52.25 11.70
C ARG A 53 -40.59 53.63 11.21
N PHE A 54 -40.19 53.75 9.94
CA PHE A 54 -39.67 55.00 9.36
C PHE A 54 -40.73 55.87 8.68
N GLU A 55 -41.85 55.29 8.25
CA GLU A 55 -42.97 56.02 7.62
C GLU A 55 -43.62 57.07 8.55
N ARG A 56 -43.41 56.96 9.87
CA ARG A 56 -43.95 57.94 10.83
C ARG A 56 -43.19 59.27 10.92
N HIS A 57 -42.01 59.43 10.29
CA HIS A 57 -41.15 60.59 10.59
C HIS A 57 -40.53 61.36 9.39
N TYR A 58 -40.52 60.87 8.13
CA TYR A 58 -39.92 61.62 6.99
C TYR A 58 -40.52 61.26 5.61
N GLU A 59 -41.08 62.24 4.89
CA GLU A 59 -41.75 62.05 3.57
C GLU A 59 -40.81 61.75 2.37
N THR A 60 -39.49 61.95 2.48
CA THR A 60 -38.55 61.73 1.34
C THR A 60 -37.27 60.95 1.68
N ALA A 61 -37.00 60.65 2.96
CA ALA A 61 -35.77 59.97 3.39
C ALA A 61 -35.84 58.43 3.33
N GLY A 62 -37.02 57.83 3.17
CA GLY A 62 -37.21 56.37 3.21
C GLY A 62 -36.59 55.62 2.02
N ALA A 63 -36.59 56.21 0.83
CA ALA A 63 -36.08 55.55 -0.38
C ALA A 63 -34.56 55.33 -0.34
N TRP A 64 -33.80 56.29 0.22
CA TRP A 64 -32.34 56.21 0.31
C TRP A 64 -31.86 55.17 1.34
N LEU A 65 -32.68 54.83 2.35
CA LEU A 65 -32.38 53.78 3.33
C LEU A 65 -32.76 52.38 2.85
N ALA A 66 -33.71 52.26 1.92
CA ALA A 66 -34.12 50.97 1.35
C ALA A 66 -33.03 50.33 0.48
N VAL A 67 -32.29 51.16 -0.28
CA VAL A 67 -31.20 50.72 -1.16
C VAL A 67 -30.06 50.00 -0.43
N PRO A 68 -29.44 50.54 0.64
CA PRO A 68 -28.39 49.83 1.36
C PRO A 68 -28.93 48.56 2.04
N PHE A 69 -30.18 48.55 2.50
CA PHE A 69 -30.80 47.37 3.08
C PHE A 69 -30.94 46.22 2.07
N THR A 70 -31.43 46.50 0.85
CA THR A 70 -31.54 45.47 -0.20
C THR A 70 -30.17 44.97 -0.64
N ILE A 71 -29.17 45.85 -0.75
CA ILE A 71 -27.78 45.46 -1.04
C ILE A 71 -27.25 44.52 0.05
N VAL A 72 -27.44 44.85 1.32
CA VAL A 72 -27.02 44.00 2.45
C VAL A 72 -27.75 42.65 2.41
N GLY A 73 -29.06 42.64 2.14
CA GLY A 73 -29.84 41.40 2.02
C GLY A 73 -29.36 40.50 0.87
N VAL A 74 -29.07 41.07 -0.29
CA VAL A 74 -28.53 40.33 -1.44
C VAL A 74 -27.12 39.82 -1.14
N ALA A 75 -26.24 40.65 -0.56
CA ALA A 75 -24.89 40.25 -0.19
C ALA A 75 -24.90 39.11 0.85
N LEU A 76 -25.79 39.18 1.84
CA LEU A 76 -25.98 38.13 2.84
C LEU A 76 -26.47 36.84 2.20
N THR A 77 -27.40 36.93 1.23
CA THR A 77 -27.89 35.78 0.47
C THR A 77 -26.80 35.10 -0.34
N ILE A 78 -26.02 35.88 -1.09
CA ILE A 78 -24.90 35.36 -1.89
C ILE A 78 -23.89 34.68 -0.96
N THR A 79 -23.50 35.34 0.13
CA THR A 79 -22.51 34.81 1.09
C THR A 79 -22.98 33.52 1.75
N LEU A 80 -24.25 33.45 2.16
CA LEU A 80 -24.80 32.25 2.79
C LEU A 80 -24.89 31.10 1.78
N ASN A 81 -25.32 31.38 0.55
CA ASN A 81 -25.43 30.38 -0.51
C ASN A 81 -24.06 29.85 -0.94
N THR A 82 -23.04 30.70 -1.05
CA THR A 82 -21.67 30.26 -1.38
C THR A 82 -21.06 29.43 -0.26
N LEU A 83 -21.26 29.81 1.01
CA LEU A 83 -20.80 29.03 2.16
C LEU A 83 -21.45 27.64 2.20
N LEU A 84 -22.76 27.57 1.98
CA LEU A 84 -23.50 26.31 1.91
C LEU A 84 -22.97 25.42 0.78
N LEU A 85 -22.83 25.96 -0.43
CA LEU A 85 -22.35 25.19 -1.58
C LEU A 85 -20.91 24.69 -1.37
N HIS A 86 -20.04 25.54 -0.83
CA HIS A 86 -18.65 25.14 -0.60
C HIS A 86 -18.55 24.02 0.45
N THR A 87 -19.35 24.11 1.50
CA THR A 87 -19.42 23.12 2.58
C THR A 87 -20.01 21.79 2.10
N ALA A 88 -21.02 21.86 1.24
CA ALA A 88 -21.70 20.73 0.63
C ALA A 88 -20.81 19.88 -0.29
N MET A 89 -19.89 20.53 -1.00
CA MET A 89 -19.03 19.90 -1.99
C MET A 89 -17.75 19.29 -1.39
N ARG A 90 -17.51 19.46 -0.08
CA ARG A 90 -16.33 18.89 0.58
C ARG A 90 -16.25 17.35 0.49
N PRO A 91 -17.29 16.59 0.87
CA PRO A 91 -17.17 15.13 0.85
C PRO A 91 -17.02 14.55 -0.57
N LEU A 92 -17.50 15.24 -1.61
CA LEU A 92 -17.23 14.85 -3.01
C LEU A 92 -15.77 15.06 -3.39
N ARG A 93 -15.16 16.19 -2.96
CA ARG A 93 -13.73 16.43 -3.15
C ARG A 93 -12.87 15.44 -2.38
N ASP A 94 -13.28 15.08 -1.17
CA ASP A 94 -12.58 14.07 -0.36
C ASP A 94 -12.62 12.69 -1.03
N LEU A 95 -13.77 12.30 -1.60
CA LEU A 95 -13.92 11.08 -2.37
C LEU A 95 -13.05 11.10 -3.63
N GLN A 96 -13.11 12.17 -4.41
CA GLN A 96 -12.29 12.34 -5.61
C GLN A 96 -10.79 12.27 -5.27
N GLY A 97 -10.33 12.97 -4.23
CA GLY A 97 -8.93 12.93 -3.82
C GLY A 97 -8.48 11.54 -3.35
N THR A 98 -9.38 10.75 -2.76
CA THR A 98 -9.08 9.36 -2.38
C THR A 98 -8.94 8.46 -3.61
N VAL A 99 -9.79 8.65 -4.63
CA VAL A 99 -9.68 7.92 -5.91
C VAL A 99 -8.41 8.33 -6.67
N GLU A 100 -8.06 9.62 -6.68
CA GLU A 100 -6.80 10.10 -7.27
C GLU A 100 -5.58 9.51 -6.54
N ALA A 101 -5.63 9.40 -5.20
CA ALA A 101 -4.57 8.74 -4.43
C ALA A 101 -4.47 7.25 -4.78
N LEU A 102 -5.62 6.57 -4.93
CA LEU A 102 -5.69 5.17 -5.36
C LEU A 102 -5.08 4.98 -6.77
N GLU A 103 -5.38 5.85 -7.72
CA GLU A 103 -4.76 5.83 -9.06
C GLU A 103 -3.25 6.09 -8.99
N GLY A 104 -2.80 6.90 -8.03
CA GLY A 104 -1.39 7.11 -7.70
C GLY A 104 -0.69 5.93 -7.00
N GLY A 105 -1.42 4.85 -6.70
CA GLY A 105 -0.90 3.67 -6.01
C GLY A 105 -0.93 3.75 -4.47
N ASP A 106 -1.54 4.79 -3.90
CA ASP A 106 -1.77 4.88 -2.45
C ASP A 106 -3.05 4.13 -2.07
N PHE A 107 -2.90 2.81 -1.85
CA PHE A 107 -4.00 1.95 -1.39
C PHE A 107 -4.32 2.12 0.11
N ALA A 108 -3.56 2.94 0.85
CA ALA A 108 -3.78 3.21 2.26
C ALA A 108 -4.67 4.45 2.50
N ALA A 109 -4.86 5.29 1.47
CA ALA A 109 -5.78 6.43 1.53
C ALA A 109 -7.21 5.98 1.86
N ARG A 110 -7.94 6.76 2.65
CA ARG A 110 -9.35 6.49 3.03
C ARG A 110 -10.16 7.76 2.96
N VAL A 111 -11.42 7.62 2.57
CA VAL A 111 -12.36 8.74 2.57
C VAL A 111 -12.67 9.12 4.03
N PRO A 112 -12.40 10.37 4.45
CA PRO A 112 -12.67 10.81 5.81
C PRO A 112 -14.16 10.88 6.11
N ALA A 113 -14.52 10.62 7.38
CA ALA A 113 -15.90 10.77 7.84
C ALA A 113 -16.34 12.24 7.77
N SER A 114 -17.31 12.54 6.91
CA SER A 114 -17.85 13.89 6.77
C SER A 114 -19.17 14.04 7.51
N PRO A 115 -19.28 14.93 8.51
CA PRO A 115 -20.54 15.15 9.23
C PRO A 115 -21.65 15.74 8.34
N LEU A 116 -21.30 16.25 7.16
CA LEU A 116 -22.20 16.95 6.25
C LEU A 116 -22.69 16.08 5.09
N ALA A 117 -22.09 14.89 4.89
CA ALA A 117 -22.53 13.92 3.91
C ALA A 117 -23.95 13.44 4.22
N ASP A 118 -24.74 13.22 3.17
CA ASP A 118 -26.02 12.54 3.32
C ASP A 118 -25.81 11.02 3.41
N GLN A 119 -26.90 10.28 3.62
CA GLN A 119 -26.84 8.83 3.78
C GLN A 119 -26.28 8.11 2.54
N ASN A 120 -26.61 8.62 1.35
CA ASN A 120 -26.14 8.01 0.11
C ASN A 120 -24.63 8.18 -0.04
N LEU A 121 -24.13 9.40 0.13
CA LEU A 121 -22.70 9.67 0.03
C LEU A 121 -21.91 8.97 1.13
N ALA A 122 -22.46 8.87 2.35
CA ALA A 122 -21.86 8.09 3.43
C ALA A 122 -21.74 6.60 3.06
N SER A 123 -22.78 6.00 2.47
CA SER A 123 -22.73 4.60 2.03
C SER A 123 -21.69 4.37 0.92
N ILE A 124 -21.56 5.30 -0.03
CA ILE A 124 -20.55 5.21 -1.09
C ILE A 124 -19.15 5.30 -0.48
N SER A 125 -18.91 6.23 0.44
CA SER A 125 -17.63 6.35 1.14
C SER A 125 -17.28 5.08 1.93
N GLU A 126 -18.26 4.48 2.60
CA GLU A 126 -18.10 3.23 3.34
C GLU A 126 -17.76 2.07 2.40
N THR A 127 -18.53 1.86 1.33
CA THR A 127 -18.26 0.82 0.32
C THR A 127 -16.90 1.03 -0.35
N LEU A 128 -16.52 2.27 -0.67
CA LEU A 128 -15.19 2.55 -1.24
C LEU A 128 -14.07 2.19 -0.26
N ASN A 129 -14.21 2.57 1.01
CA ASN A 129 -13.24 2.22 2.05
C ASN A 129 -13.15 0.69 2.26
N GLU A 130 -14.27 -0.03 2.26
CA GLU A 130 -14.28 -1.49 2.31
C GLU A 130 -13.57 -2.12 1.11
N MET A 131 -13.79 -1.60 -0.10
CA MET A 131 -13.08 -2.04 -1.30
C MET A 131 -11.57 -1.78 -1.20
N LEU A 132 -11.17 -0.62 -0.70
CA LEU A 132 -9.76 -0.29 -0.46
C LEU A 132 -9.10 -1.23 0.55
N ASP A 133 -9.80 -1.56 1.64
CA ASP A 133 -9.33 -2.55 2.61
C ASP A 133 -9.16 -3.95 1.99
N HIS A 134 -10.04 -4.33 1.05
CA HIS A 134 -9.94 -5.59 0.31
C HIS A 134 -8.71 -5.60 -0.61
N VAL A 135 -8.49 -4.51 -1.35
CA VAL A 135 -7.34 -4.38 -2.26
C VAL A 135 -6.03 -4.43 -1.48
N GLN A 136 -5.93 -3.69 -0.38
CA GLN A 136 -4.73 -3.68 0.45
C GLN A 136 -4.42 -5.07 1.00
N ARG A 137 -5.41 -5.76 1.58
CA ARG A 137 -5.23 -7.14 2.08
C ARG A 137 -4.84 -8.12 0.97
N TYR A 138 -5.35 -7.93 -0.24
CA TYR A 138 -4.99 -8.77 -1.38
C TYR A 138 -3.53 -8.54 -1.79
N GLN A 139 -3.07 -7.28 -1.81
CA GLN A 139 -1.68 -6.95 -2.09
C GLN A 139 -0.73 -7.56 -1.06
N GLU A 140 -0.97 -7.35 0.23
CA GLU A 140 -0.19 -7.95 1.32
C GLU A 140 -0.10 -9.48 1.16
N ARG A 141 -1.23 -10.12 0.83
CA ARG A 141 -1.28 -11.57 0.62
C ARG A 141 -0.50 -12.04 -0.61
N VAL A 142 -0.53 -11.27 -1.70
CA VAL A 142 0.24 -11.57 -2.91
C VAL A 142 1.74 -11.42 -2.64
N GLU A 143 2.14 -10.38 -1.92
CA GLU A 143 3.54 -10.18 -1.52
C GLU A 143 4.04 -11.33 -0.64
N ASP A 144 3.26 -11.71 0.38
CA ASP A 144 3.58 -12.82 1.27
C ASP A 144 3.69 -14.17 0.52
N LEU A 145 2.74 -14.44 -0.38
CA LEU A 145 2.77 -15.65 -1.21
C LEU A 145 3.98 -15.65 -2.15
N SER A 146 4.28 -14.53 -2.79
CA SER A 146 5.45 -14.37 -3.65
C SER A 146 6.74 -14.64 -2.88
N ALA A 147 6.89 -14.03 -1.70
CA ALA A 147 8.04 -14.25 -0.82
C ALA A 147 8.14 -15.72 -0.38
N SER A 148 7.01 -16.36 -0.04
CA SER A 148 6.99 -17.77 0.33
C SER A 148 7.38 -18.69 -0.82
N VAL A 149 6.94 -18.41 -2.05
CA VAL A 149 7.29 -19.19 -3.24
C VAL A 149 8.77 -19.04 -3.57
N ILE A 150 9.30 -17.82 -3.50
CA ILE A 150 10.73 -17.56 -3.70
C ILE A 150 11.55 -18.35 -2.67
N ARG A 151 11.22 -18.27 -1.38
CA ARG A 151 11.91 -19.03 -0.33
C ARG A 151 11.85 -20.53 -0.57
N ALA A 152 10.67 -21.08 -0.89
CA ALA A 152 10.52 -22.50 -1.19
C ALA A 152 11.38 -22.92 -2.40
N GLN A 153 11.46 -22.08 -3.43
CA GLN A 153 12.30 -22.32 -4.60
C GLN A 153 13.80 -22.26 -4.26
N GLU A 154 14.22 -21.35 -3.39
CA GLU A 154 15.60 -21.26 -2.90
C GLU A 154 15.98 -22.48 -2.06
N ASP A 155 15.09 -22.92 -1.17
CA ASP A 155 15.27 -24.13 -0.36
C ASP A 155 15.36 -25.39 -1.24
N GLU A 156 14.54 -25.47 -2.29
CA GLU A 156 14.58 -26.57 -3.24
C GLU A 156 15.89 -26.58 -4.04
N ARG A 157 16.33 -25.42 -4.54
CA ARG A 157 17.64 -25.28 -5.20
C ARG A 157 18.78 -25.68 -4.27
N ALA A 158 18.70 -25.33 -2.99
CA ALA A 158 19.66 -25.73 -1.97
C ALA A 158 19.68 -27.24 -1.73
N ARG A 159 18.51 -27.87 -1.72
CA ARG A 159 18.37 -29.32 -1.58
C ARG A 159 18.99 -30.04 -2.77
N ILE A 160 18.63 -29.64 -4.00
CA ILE A 160 19.15 -30.24 -5.24
C ILE A 160 20.67 -30.09 -5.32
N ALA A 161 21.22 -28.90 -5.03
CA ALA A 161 22.67 -28.68 -5.08
C ALA A 161 23.43 -29.63 -4.12
N ARG A 162 22.91 -29.83 -2.91
CA ARG A 162 23.48 -30.78 -1.94
C ARG A 162 23.36 -32.22 -2.40
N GLU A 163 22.19 -32.64 -2.88
CA GLU A 163 21.97 -34.01 -3.34
C GLU A 163 22.86 -34.36 -4.54
N LEU A 164 23.02 -33.44 -5.49
CA LEU A 164 23.95 -33.58 -6.61
C LEU A 164 25.40 -33.73 -6.13
N HIS A 165 25.83 -32.89 -5.18
CA HIS A 165 27.20 -32.93 -4.66
C HIS A 165 27.47 -34.22 -3.88
N ASP A 166 26.55 -34.60 -2.98
CA ASP A 166 26.74 -35.72 -2.07
C ASP A 166 26.57 -37.06 -2.78
N GLN A 167 25.49 -37.28 -3.53
CA GLN A 167 25.23 -38.61 -4.11
C GLN A 167 26.01 -38.83 -5.40
N ILE A 168 25.91 -37.90 -6.35
CA ILE A 168 26.50 -38.08 -7.68
C ILE A 168 28.01 -37.84 -7.62
N GLY A 169 28.44 -36.79 -6.94
CA GLY A 169 29.86 -36.49 -6.75
C GLY A 169 30.63 -37.63 -6.08
N GLN A 170 30.08 -38.23 -5.02
CA GLN A 170 30.71 -39.36 -4.35
C GLN A 170 30.71 -40.64 -5.20
N ALA A 171 29.61 -40.95 -5.88
CA ALA A 171 29.52 -42.14 -6.74
C ALA A 171 30.55 -42.10 -7.88
N LEU A 172 30.70 -40.95 -8.54
CA LEU A 172 31.69 -40.75 -9.59
C LEU A 172 33.12 -40.78 -9.04
N THR A 173 33.35 -40.23 -7.84
CA THR A 173 34.66 -40.30 -7.17
C THR A 173 35.05 -41.75 -6.87
N LEU A 174 34.11 -42.57 -6.37
CA LEU A 174 34.34 -44.00 -6.15
C LEU A 174 34.66 -44.71 -7.48
N LEU A 175 33.96 -44.36 -8.56
CA LEU A 175 34.20 -44.92 -9.88
C LEU A 175 35.62 -44.58 -10.40
N LEU A 176 36.08 -43.33 -10.23
CA LEU A 176 37.46 -42.93 -10.53
C LEU A 176 38.50 -43.77 -9.78
N VAL A 177 38.28 -43.99 -8.49
CA VAL A 177 39.18 -44.80 -7.66
C VAL A 177 39.24 -46.24 -8.18
N ARG A 178 38.09 -46.85 -8.51
CA ARG A 178 38.04 -48.21 -9.06
C ARG A 178 38.72 -48.30 -10.42
N LEU A 179 38.50 -47.34 -11.32
CA LEU A 179 39.16 -47.31 -12.63
C LEU A 179 40.68 -47.20 -12.49
N LYS A 180 41.17 -46.34 -11.59
CA LYS A 180 42.61 -46.20 -11.30
C LYS A 180 43.23 -47.50 -10.79
N ILE A 181 42.52 -48.28 -9.97
CA ILE A 181 42.98 -49.59 -9.48
C ILE A 181 43.10 -50.59 -10.65
N ILE A 182 42.16 -50.59 -11.59
CA ILE A 182 42.18 -51.49 -12.74
C ILE A 182 43.28 -51.09 -13.74
N GLU A 183 43.47 -49.79 -14.00
CA GLU A 183 44.58 -49.28 -14.85
C GLU A 183 45.95 -49.77 -14.36
N ALA A 184 46.14 -49.87 -13.05
CA ALA A 184 47.41 -50.26 -12.44
C ALA A 184 47.74 -51.77 -12.61
N GLN A 185 46.83 -52.60 -13.12
CA GLN A 185 47.06 -54.04 -13.27
C GLN A 185 47.97 -54.38 -14.48
N PRO A 186 48.85 -55.41 -14.41
CA PRO A 186 49.92 -55.61 -15.39
C PRO A 186 49.52 -56.14 -16.78
N ASN A 187 48.31 -56.72 -16.95
CA ASN A 187 48.06 -57.72 -18.02
C ASN A 187 47.17 -57.32 -19.21
N ALA A 188 46.92 -56.03 -19.50
CA ALA A 188 46.17 -55.67 -20.70
C ALA A 188 46.48 -54.25 -21.19
N THR A 189 47.36 -54.12 -22.19
CA THR A 189 47.77 -52.83 -22.77
C THR A 189 46.62 -52.11 -23.49
N THR A 190 45.79 -52.83 -24.26
CA THR A 190 44.62 -52.24 -24.96
C THR A 190 43.50 -51.83 -24.01
N VAL A 191 43.31 -52.55 -22.90
CA VAL A 191 42.28 -52.25 -21.88
C VAL A 191 42.68 -51.04 -21.02
N ARG A 192 43.99 -50.77 -20.85
CA ARG A 192 44.47 -49.60 -20.11
C ARG A 192 44.11 -48.28 -20.78
N ASP A 193 44.18 -48.19 -22.11
CA ASP A 193 43.85 -46.95 -22.82
C ASP A 193 42.33 -46.66 -22.73
N GLU A 194 41.48 -47.69 -22.93
CA GLU A 194 40.02 -47.55 -22.71
C GLU A 194 39.66 -47.19 -21.26
N LEU A 195 40.35 -47.77 -20.27
CA LEU A 195 40.16 -47.42 -18.85
C LEU A 195 40.55 -45.97 -18.55
N ARG A 196 41.62 -45.49 -19.19
CA ARG A 196 42.11 -44.11 -19.03
C ARG A 196 41.14 -43.10 -19.61
N ASP A 197 40.56 -43.40 -20.78
CA ASP A 197 39.53 -42.58 -21.39
C ASP A 197 38.25 -42.59 -20.54
N LEU A 198 37.85 -43.75 -20.01
CA LEU A 198 36.71 -43.84 -19.09
C LEU A 198 36.96 -43.03 -17.81
N ARG A 199 38.17 -43.08 -17.25
CA ARG A 199 38.56 -42.30 -16.07
C ARG A 199 38.52 -40.80 -16.36
N ALA A 200 38.99 -40.38 -17.53
CA ALA A 200 38.91 -38.99 -17.96
C ALA A 200 37.45 -38.53 -18.12
N ALA A 201 36.59 -39.33 -18.74
CA ALA A 201 35.17 -39.03 -18.91
C ALA A 201 34.42 -38.89 -17.56
N VAL A 202 34.73 -39.74 -16.59
CA VAL A 202 34.14 -39.67 -15.24
C VAL A 202 34.62 -38.43 -14.50
N ALA A 203 35.91 -38.08 -14.62
CA ALA A 203 36.45 -36.86 -14.02
C ALA A 203 35.78 -35.60 -14.60
N ASP A 204 35.59 -35.54 -15.91
CA ASP A 204 34.86 -34.43 -16.55
C ASP A 204 33.39 -34.38 -16.10
N THR A 205 32.74 -35.54 -15.94
CA THR A 205 31.37 -35.62 -15.42
C THR A 205 31.28 -35.08 -13.98
N ILE A 206 32.26 -35.35 -13.11
CA ILE A 206 32.33 -34.78 -11.75
C ILE A 206 32.40 -33.26 -11.82
N ASP A 207 33.27 -32.72 -12.67
CA ASP A 207 33.42 -31.28 -12.82
C ASP A 207 32.16 -30.64 -13.38
N GLN A 208 31.45 -31.29 -14.31
CA GLN A 208 30.15 -30.84 -14.79
C GLN A 208 29.09 -30.80 -13.69
N VAL A 209 28.98 -31.86 -12.87
CA VAL A 209 28.05 -31.92 -11.72
C VAL A 209 28.39 -30.83 -10.70
N ARG A 210 29.67 -30.61 -10.41
CA ARG A 210 30.12 -29.57 -9.49
C ARG A 210 29.78 -28.17 -10.01
N ARG A 211 30.00 -27.90 -11.30
CA ARG A 211 29.58 -26.64 -11.94
C ARG A 211 28.06 -26.44 -11.85
N LEU A 212 27.28 -27.49 -12.08
CA LEU A 212 25.81 -27.43 -11.99
C LEU A 212 25.34 -27.13 -10.57
N ALA A 213 25.94 -27.77 -9.56
CA ALA A 213 25.64 -27.53 -8.15
C ALA A 213 26.00 -26.09 -7.73
N LEU A 214 27.16 -25.57 -8.17
CA LEU A 214 27.58 -24.19 -7.93
C LEU A 214 26.63 -23.16 -8.58
N ALA A 215 26.15 -23.46 -9.80
CA ALA A 215 25.20 -22.60 -10.51
C ALA A 215 23.80 -22.59 -9.87
N LEU A 216 23.39 -23.71 -9.24
CA LEU A 216 22.13 -23.79 -8.50
C LEU A 216 22.19 -23.01 -7.18
N ARG A 217 23.31 -23.08 -6.46
CA ARG A 217 23.52 -22.32 -5.22
C ARG A 217 25.01 -22.13 -4.92
N PRO A 218 25.54 -20.89 -5.01
CA PRO A 218 26.94 -20.62 -4.68
C PRO A 218 27.22 -20.90 -3.20
N PRO A 219 28.24 -21.71 -2.83
CA PRO A 219 28.56 -22.01 -1.43
C PRO A 219 28.92 -20.77 -0.61
N ALA A 220 29.46 -19.75 -1.28
CA ALA A 220 29.74 -18.46 -0.67
C ALA A 220 28.47 -17.76 -0.17
N LEU A 221 27.31 -17.99 -0.80
CA LEU A 221 26.03 -17.46 -0.34
C LEU A 221 25.63 -18.03 1.02
N ASP A 222 25.92 -19.31 1.24
CA ASP A 222 25.56 -20.04 2.47
C ASP A 222 26.54 -19.82 3.62
N GLN A 223 27.84 -19.72 3.33
CA GLN A 223 28.88 -19.64 4.37
C GLN A 223 29.29 -18.21 4.71
N LEU A 224 29.20 -17.30 3.74
CA LEU A 224 29.75 -15.95 3.84
C LEU A 224 28.67 -14.86 3.64
N GLY A 225 27.48 -15.22 3.15
CA GLY A 225 26.37 -14.32 2.87
C GLY A 225 26.41 -13.70 1.47
N LEU A 226 25.43 -12.84 1.19
CA LEU A 226 25.17 -12.30 -0.15
C LEU A 226 26.33 -11.49 -0.73
N ILE A 227 26.93 -10.60 0.07
CA ILE A 227 27.99 -9.70 -0.42
C ILE A 227 29.24 -10.49 -0.85
N PRO A 228 29.80 -11.41 -0.04
CA PRO A 228 30.91 -12.25 -0.51
C PRO A 228 30.54 -13.15 -1.68
N ALA A 229 29.30 -13.67 -1.73
CA ALA A 229 28.85 -14.49 -2.85
C ALA A 229 28.86 -13.73 -4.17
N LEU A 230 28.37 -12.48 -4.18
CA LEU A 230 28.40 -11.62 -5.37
C LEU A 230 29.83 -11.27 -5.79
N ARG A 231 30.75 -11.04 -4.84
CA ARG A 231 32.18 -10.82 -5.16
C ARG A 231 32.81 -12.05 -5.81
N THR A 232 32.53 -13.24 -5.30
CA THR A 232 33.03 -14.50 -5.88
C THR A 232 32.45 -14.72 -7.27
N LEU A 233 31.14 -14.54 -7.45
CA LEU A 233 30.48 -14.68 -8.75
C LEU A 233 31.05 -13.70 -9.79
N ALA A 234 31.29 -12.45 -9.40
CA ALA A 234 31.88 -11.44 -10.27
C ALA A 234 33.31 -11.81 -10.73
N ARG A 235 34.13 -12.37 -9.83
CA ARG A 235 35.48 -12.88 -10.17
C ARG A 235 35.40 -14.07 -11.11
N ASP A 236 34.58 -15.07 -10.77
CA ASP A 236 34.42 -16.27 -11.59
C ASP A 236 33.92 -15.92 -13.00
N PHE A 237 33.01 -14.95 -13.12
CA PHE A 237 32.52 -14.45 -14.39
C PHE A 237 33.59 -13.72 -15.19
N ALA A 238 34.39 -12.87 -14.55
CA ALA A 238 35.51 -12.16 -15.19
C ALA A 238 36.55 -13.16 -15.72
N ASP A 239 36.88 -14.19 -14.95
CA ASP A 239 37.85 -15.23 -15.31
C ASP A 239 37.36 -16.08 -16.51
N GLN A 240 36.07 -16.41 -16.54
CA GLN A 240 35.48 -17.22 -17.61
C GLN A 240 35.27 -16.45 -18.92
N THR A 241 34.84 -15.19 -18.84
CA THR A 241 34.46 -14.39 -20.01
C THR A 241 35.56 -13.46 -20.52
N ARG A 242 36.62 -13.25 -19.73
CA ARG A 242 37.67 -12.23 -19.94
C ARG A 242 37.11 -10.80 -20.01
N ILE A 243 35.91 -10.56 -19.49
CA ILE A 243 35.30 -9.23 -19.40
C ILE A 243 35.74 -8.61 -18.06
N THR A 244 36.10 -7.33 -18.08
CA THR A 244 36.41 -6.59 -16.85
C THR A 244 35.13 -6.35 -16.07
N VAL A 245 35.06 -6.89 -14.85
CA VAL A 245 33.92 -6.70 -13.93
C VAL A 245 34.35 -5.84 -12.75
N THR A 246 33.74 -4.68 -12.59
CA THR A 246 33.86 -3.82 -11.40
C THR A 246 32.63 -3.97 -10.53
N THR A 247 32.85 -4.25 -9.24
CA THR A 247 31.78 -4.39 -8.24
C THR A 247 31.83 -3.24 -7.25
N ASP A 248 30.74 -2.48 -7.14
CA ASP A 248 30.52 -1.50 -6.08
C ASP A 248 29.58 -2.12 -5.03
N LEU A 249 30.16 -2.69 -3.97
CA LEU A 249 29.43 -3.45 -2.95
C LEU A 249 29.79 -2.91 -1.56
N PRO A 250 28.82 -2.74 -0.66
CA PRO A 250 29.07 -2.23 0.69
C PRO A 250 30.05 -3.11 1.46
N GLU A 251 30.87 -2.49 2.32
CA GLU A 251 31.80 -3.18 3.21
C GLU A 251 31.08 -3.60 4.51
N GLY A 252 30.18 -4.58 4.41
CA GLY A 252 29.47 -5.12 5.57
C GLY A 252 28.33 -6.07 5.21
N PRO A 253 27.79 -6.85 6.17
CA PRO A 253 26.57 -7.61 5.96
C PRO A 253 25.40 -6.65 5.68
N LEU A 254 24.53 -7.01 4.74
CA LEU A 254 23.23 -6.38 4.59
C LEU A 254 22.40 -6.76 5.83
N ALA A 255 22.11 -5.78 6.68
CA ALA A 255 21.29 -5.94 7.87
C ALA A 255 19.83 -6.26 7.52
#